data_AF-A0AAV2Z299-F1
#
_entry.id   AF-A0AAV2Z299-F1
#
_cell.length_a   1.000
_cell.length_b   1.000
_cell.length_c   1.000
_cell.angle_alpha   90.00
_cell.angle_beta   90.00
_cell.angle_gamma   90.00
#
_symmetry.space_group_name_H-M   'P 1'
#
loop_
_entity.id
_entity.type
_entity.pdbx_description
1 polymer ?
#
loop_
_entity_poly.entity_id
_entity_poly.type
_entity_poly.pdbx_seq_one_letter_code
_entity_poly.pdbx_strand_id
1 'polypeptide(L)'
;MGGIFSSSKHKQPEPPVSAPVANTKRHQAHAQVTSKDKAILDLKNARDRLKKYQIRLELEAQQLHESAKRLLQVEKRDRAKLALKVKKFKEQQIKLADEQLLRVLEMLDTVEWETQQLKVFEGLKAGNSILNALHQEMSVEAVENLMLETEEAQATANEISRLIGGSLTIEDEDAVLAELAEIERLEAQELLTALPEAPTEPIAIGTTAHAVQALCYGGRVYMFS
;
A
#
# COMPACT_ATOMS: atom_id res chain seq x y z
N MET A 1 72.57 59.53 -6.28
CA MET A 1 72.23 60.91 -5.89
C MET A 1 70.95 61.32 -6.61
N GLY A 2 69.94 61.78 -5.86
CA GLY A 2 69.02 62.84 -6.28
C GLY A 2 67.86 62.53 -7.24
N GLY A 3 66.66 62.97 -6.82
CA GLY A 3 65.56 63.46 -7.68
C GLY A 3 64.63 62.37 -8.24
N ILE A 4 63.42 62.13 -7.72
CA ILE A 4 62.26 63.03 -7.63
C ILE A 4 62.01 63.75 -8.95
N PHE A 5 61.05 63.30 -9.76
CA PHE A 5 60.14 64.18 -10.51
C PHE A 5 58.82 63.48 -10.84
N SER A 6 57.75 64.22 -10.56
CA SER A 6 56.33 63.94 -10.71
C SER A 6 55.81 64.61 -11.98
N SER A 7 54.89 63.96 -12.71
CA SER A 7 53.91 64.54 -13.65
C SER A 7 52.96 63.40 -14.08
N SER A 8 51.66 63.52 -14.33
CA SER A 8 50.72 64.63 -14.39
C SER A 8 49.28 64.05 -14.24
N LYS A 9 48.40 64.89 -13.71
CA LYS A 9 46.95 64.78 -13.50
C LYS A 9 46.12 64.12 -14.61
N HIS A 10 45.07 63.39 -14.22
CA HIS A 10 43.72 63.70 -14.70
C HIS A 10 42.65 63.46 -13.63
N LYS A 11 41.58 64.25 -13.67
CA LYS A 11 40.75 64.69 -12.55
C LYS A 11 39.25 64.45 -12.87
N GLN A 12 38.49 64.05 -11.84
CA GLN A 12 37.00 64.02 -11.67
C GLN A 12 36.23 62.78 -12.16
N PRO A 13 34.97 62.54 -11.69
CA PRO A 13 34.28 62.99 -10.46
C PRO A 13 33.54 61.85 -9.70
N GLU A 14 33.15 62.08 -8.43
CA GLU A 14 32.08 61.31 -7.76
C GLU A 14 30.70 61.90 -8.07
N PRO A 15 29.63 61.07 -8.16
CA PRO A 15 28.51 61.17 -7.20
C PRO A 15 27.74 59.82 -7.02
N PRO A 16 26.58 59.76 -6.33
CA PRO A 16 26.21 60.23 -5.00
C PRO A 16 25.77 59.07 -4.06
N VAL A 17 25.80 59.34 -2.76
CA VAL A 17 25.35 58.44 -1.67
C VAL A 17 23.83 58.21 -1.77
N SER A 18 23.39 56.95 -1.85
CA SER A 18 21.99 56.55 -1.61
C SER A 18 21.93 55.32 -0.71
N ALA A 19 20.93 55.34 0.18
CA ALA A 19 20.69 54.55 1.39
C ALA A 19 20.91 53.02 1.30
N PRO A 20 21.10 52.31 2.45
CA PRO A 20 21.25 50.87 2.46
C PRO A 20 19.92 50.22 2.06
N VAL A 21 19.86 49.74 0.81
CA VAL A 21 18.77 48.90 0.33
C VAL A 21 18.82 47.61 1.14
N ALA A 22 17.87 47.45 2.05
CA ALA A 22 17.55 46.18 2.70
C ALA A 22 17.22 45.17 1.59
N ASN A 23 18.23 44.40 1.19
CA ASN A 23 18.11 43.37 0.18
C ASN A 23 17.13 42.32 0.71
N THR A 24 15.90 42.42 0.22
CA THR A 24 14.84 41.48 0.53
C THR A 24 15.28 40.15 -0.07
N LYS A 25 15.85 39.28 0.75
CA LYS A 25 16.00 37.84 0.47
C LYS A 25 14.58 37.25 0.37
N ARG A 26 13.90 37.57 -0.74
CA ARG A 26 12.63 36.96 -1.13
C ARG A 26 12.93 35.52 -1.48
N HIS A 27 12.69 34.64 -0.52
CA HIS A 27 12.22 33.27 -0.71
C HIS A 27 12.60 32.62 -2.05
N GLN A 28 13.86 32.23 -2.17
CA GLN A 28 14.18 31.04 -2.94
C GLN A 28 14.55 29.95 -1.95
N ALA A 29 13.55 29.53 -1.18
CA ALA A 29 13.48 28.12 -0.82
C ALA A 29 13.24 27.38 -2.13
N HIS A 30 14.31 27.19 -2.91
CA HIS A 30 14.29 26.20 -3.98
C HIS A 30 13.90 24.91 -3.29
N ALA A 31 12.69 24.43 -3.58
CA ALA A 31 12.31 23.06 -3.28
C ALA A 31 13.48 22.22 -3.77
N GLN A 32 14.23 21.61 -2.84
CA GLN A 32 15.43 20.85 -3.14
C GLN A 32 14.99 19.80 -4.15
N VAL A 33 15.33 20.01 -5.42
CA VAL A 33 14.91 19.12 -6.50
C VAL A 33 15.52 17.77 -6.15
N THR A 34 14.67 16.80 -5.83
CA THR A 34 15.14 15.48 -5.43
C THR A 34 15.89 14.88 -6.62
N SER A 35 16.89 14.04 -6.38
CA SER A 35 17.59 13.31 -7.45
C SER A 35 16.60 12.58 -8.39
N LYS A 36 15.50 12.08 -7.83
CA LYS A 36 14.34 11.51 -8.55
C LYS A 36 13.68 12.50 -9.50
N ASP A 37 13.35 13.71 -9.03
CA ASP A 37 12.69 14.74 -9.83
C ASP A 37 13.55 15.18 -11.02
N LYS A 38 14.87 15.26 -10.81
CA LYS A 38 15.83 15.53 -11.87
C LYS A 38 15.84 14.42 -12.92
N ALA A 39 15.86 13.15 -12.50
CA ALA A 39 15.80 12.01 -13.43
C ALA A 39 14.50 11.97 -14.24
N ILE A 40 13.35 12.23 -13.60
CA ILE A 40 12.04 12.32 -14.27
C ILE A 40 12.04 13.47 -15.29
N LEU A 41 12.61 14.62 -14.93
CA LEU A 41 12.76 15.75 -15.83
C LEU A 41 13.62 15.40 -17.05
N ASP A 42 14.74 14.72 -16.85
CA ASP A 42 15.63 14.30 -17.93
C ASP A 42 14.94 13.30 -18.88
N LEU A 43 14.17 12.34 -18.36
CA LEU A 43 13.35 11.42 -19.17
C LEU A 43 12.27 12.16 -19.97
N LYS A 44 11.56 13.12 -19.35
CA LYS A 44 10.56 13.95 -20.04
C LYS A 44 11.20 14.82 -21.13
N ASN A 45 12.37 15.39 -20.86
CA ASN A 45 13.14 16.12 -21.86
C ASN A 45 13.57 15.23 -23.03
N ALA A 46 14.01 14.00 -22.76
CA ALA A 46 14.37 13.03 -23.79
C ALA A 46 13.17 12.68 -24.68
N ARG A 47 12.00 12.42 -24.08
CA ARG A 47 10.73 12.20 -24.79
C ARG A 47 10.39 13.37 -25.73
N ASP A 48 10.46 14.59 -25.22
CA ASP A 48 10.10 15.78 -26.00
C ASP A 48 11.09 16.05 -27.14
N ARG A 49 12.38 15.74 -26.92
CA ARG A 49 13.41 15.79 -27.99
C ARG A 49 13.14 14.75 -29.07
N LEU A 50 12.78 13.51 -28.70
CA LEU A 50 12.44 12.45 -29.65
C LEU A 50 11.21 12.83 -30.50
N LYS A 51 10.15 13.36 -29.88
CA LYS A 51 8.96 13.85 -30.61
C LYS A 51 9.31 14.97 -31.60
N LYS A 52 10.12 15.95 -31.19
CA LYS A 52 10.59 17.01 -32.09
C LYS A 52 11.44 16.46 -33.23
N TYR A 53 12.25 15.44 -32.96
CA TYR A 53 13.07 14.78 -33.97
C TYR A 53 12.21 14.01 -34.99
N GLN A 54 11.19 13.29 -34.53
CA GLN A 54 10.21 12.60 -35.37
C GLN A 54 9.49 13.56 -36.32
N ILE A 55 8.93 14.66 -35.81
CA ILE A 55 8.26 15.68 -36.62
C ILE A 55 9.20 16.24 -37.71
N ARG A 56 10.46 16.48 -37.35
CA ARG A 56 11.47 16.94 -38.32
C ARG A 56 11.73 15.91 -39.41
N LEU A 57 11.90 14.64 -39.05
CA LEU A 57 12.13 13.56 -40.01
C LEU A 57 10.93 13.34 -40.94
N GLU A 58 9.71 13.47 -40.43
CA GLU A 58 8.48 13.38 -41.23
C GLU A 58 8.41 14.50 -42.26
N LEU A 59 8.70 15.74 -41.86
CA LEU A 59 8.77 16.89 -42.77
C LEU A 59 9.82 16.67 -43.86
N GLU A 60 11.02 16.22 -43.50
CA GLU A 60 12.08 15.91 -44.46
C GLU A 60 11.66 14.79 -45.42
N ALA A 61 10.97 13.75 -44.93
CA ALA A 61 10.47 12.65 -45.76
C ALA A 61 9.39 13.11 -46.76
N GLN A 62 8.52 14.03 -46.34
CA GLN A 62 7.52 14.66 -47.22
C GLN A 62 8.19 15.52 -48.29
N GLN A 63 9.18 16.35 -47.92
CA GLN A 63 9.95 17.15 -48.88
C GLN A 63 10.70 16.28 -49.90
N LEU A 64 11.27 15.16 -49.45
CA LEU A 64 11.91 14.17 -50.33
C LEU A 64 10.89 13.56 -51.30
N HIS A 65 9.67 13.29 -50.85
CA HIS A 65 8.60 12.79 -51.70
C HIS A 65 8.19 13.81 -52.79
N GLU A 66 8.01 15.07 -52.42
CA GLU A 66 7.69 16.15 -53.36
C GLU A 66 8.83 16.41 -54.35
N SER A 67 10.08 16.35 -53.88
CA SER A 67 11.25 16.51 -54.76
C SER A 67 11.36 15.34 -55.75
N ALA A 68 11.07 14.11 -55.32
CA ALA A 68 10.99 12.95 -56.21
C ALA A 68 9.89 13.15 -57.27
N LYS A 69 8.71 13.64 -56.89
CA LYS A 69 7.62 13.95 -57.82
C LYS A 69 8.02 15.00 -58.86
N ARG A 70 8.70 16.07 -58.44
CA ARG A 70 9.23 17.11 -59.35
C ARG A 70 10.30 16.55 -60.30
N LEU A 71 11.21 15.71 -59.80
CA LEU A 71 12.27 15.11 -60.62
C LEU A 71 11.72 14.14 -61.69
N LEU A 72 10.59 13.50 -61.43
CA LEU A 72 9.88 12.67 -62.42
C LEU A 72 9.28 13.51 -63.55
N GLN A 73 8.77 14.71 -63.26
CA GLN A 73 8.25 15.64 -64.29
C GLN A 73 9.35 16.15 -65.22
N VAL A 74 10.59 16.25 -64.74
CA VAL A 74 11.77 16.66 -65.51
C VAL A 74 12.48 15.44 -66.14
N GLU A 75 11.84 14.28 -66.14
CA GLU A 75 12.34 12.99 -66.69
C GLU A 75 13.68 12.48 -66.12
N LYS A 76 14.16 13.04 -64.99
CA LYS A 76 15.41 12.64 -64.32
C LYS A 76 15.18 11.45 -63.40
N ARG A 77 14.92 10.28 -64.01
CA ARG A 77 14.52 9.04 -63.31
C ARG A 77 15.53 8.56 -62.28
N ASP A 78 16.83 8.64 -62.55
CA ASP A 78 17.86 8.14 -61.62
C ASP A 78 17.96 9.00 -60.34
N ARG A 79 17.80 10.32 -60.48
CA ARG A 79 17.75 11.23 -59.33
C ARG A 79 16.47 11.03 -58.51
N ALA A 80 15.34 10.79 -59.17
CA ALA A 80 14.09 10.47 -58.49
C ALA A 80 14.20 9.15 -57.69
N LYS A 81 14.82 8.11 -58.25
CA LYS A 81 15.10 6.85 -57.54
C LYS A 81 15.97 7.08 -56.30
N LEU A 82 17.01 7.91 -56.40
CA LEU A 82 17.87 8.24 -55.25
C LEU A 82 17.07 8.94 -54.15
N ALA A 83 16.26 9.95 -54.48
CA ALA A 83 15.41 10.64 -53.50
C ALA A 83 14.46 9.68 -52.77
N LEU A 84 13.87 8.71 -53.48
CA LEU A 84 13.02 7.68 -52.88
C LEU A 84 13.79 6.72 -51.96
N LYS A 85 15.06 6.38 -52.28
CA LYS A 85 15.91 5.59 -51.37
C LYS A 85 16.21 6.36 -50.08
N VAL A 86 16.53 7.65 -50.19
CA VAL A 86 16.76 8.51 -49.01
C VAL A 86 15.48 8.64 -48.18
N LYS A 87 14.31 8.78 -48.81
CA LYS A 87 13.01 8.76 -48.12
C LYS A 87 12.83 7.48 -47.31
N LYS A 88 13.08 6.31 -47.90
CA LYS A 88 12.99 5.01 -47.19
C LYS A 88 13.93 4.94 -45.98
N PHE A 89 15.14 5.47 -46.10
CA PHE A 89 16.07 5.54 -44.98
C PHE A 89 15.57 6.45 -43.85
N LYS A 90 14.95 7.60 -44.19
CA LYS A 90 14.31 8.48 -43.20
C LYS A 90 13.12 7.81 -42.52
N GLU A 91 12.31 7.06 -43.26
CA GLU A 91 11.22 6.26 -42.68
C GLU A 91 11.73 5.19 -41.71
N GLN A 92 12.88 4.55 -41.99
CA GLN A 92 13.51 3.63 -41.05
C GLN A 92 13.97 4.34 -39.77
N GLN A 93 14.55 5.54 -39.88
CA GLN A 93 14.93 6.35 -38.73
C GLN A 93 13.72 6.80 -37.89
N ILE A 94 12.57 7.06 -38.53
CA ILE A 94 11.31 7.36 -37.82
C ILE A 94 10.88 6.16 -36.98
N LYS A 95 10.90 4.95 -37.56
CA LYS A 95 10.57 3.71 -36.80
C LYS A 95 11.49 3.50 -35.60
N LEU A 96 12.78 3.73 -35.77
CA LEU A 96 13.74 3.64 -34.66
C LEU A 96 13.46 4.70 -33.58
N ALA A 97 13.08 5.92 -33.98
CA ALA A 97 12.69 6.96 -33.03
C ALA A 97 11.40 6.59 -32.28
N ASP A 98 10.43 5.94 -32.93
CA ASP A 98 9.20 5.43 -32.30
C ASP A 98 9.51 4.35 -31.26
N GLU A 99 10.39 3.41 -31.57
CA GLU A 99 10.86 2.38 -30.64
C GLU A 99 11.56 3.00 -29.42
N GLN A 100 12.43 3.99 -29.65
CA GLN A 100 13.10 4.72 -28.57
C GLN A 100 12.11 5.53 -27.72
N LEU A 101 11.10 6.14 -28.35
CA LEU A 101 10.06 6.89 -27.66
C LEU A 101 9.25 5.97 -26.74
N LEU A 102 8.87 4.79 -27.24
CA LEU A 102 8.17 3.77 -26.46
C LEU A 102 9.00 3.35 -25.24
N ARG A 103 10.29 3.08 -25.43
CA ARG A 103 11.20 2.76 -24.32
C ARG A 103 11.29 3.87 -23.27
N VAL A 104 11.32 5.13 -23.68
CA VAL A 104 11.33 6.28 -22.73
C VAL A 104 10.02 6.37 -21.96
N LEU A 105 8.88 6.08 -22.59
CA LEU A 105 7.58 6.05 -21.92
C LEU A 105 7.50 4.90 -20.90
N GLU A 106 7.98 3.70 -21.26
CA GLU A 106 8.05 2.55 -20.34
C GLU A 106 8.94 2.84 -19.12
N MET A 107 10.10 3.48 -19.33
CA MET A 107 10.98 3.88 -18.21
C MET A 107 10.29 4.89 -17.29
N LEU A 108 9.50 5.81 -17.84
CA LEU A 108 8.75 6.78 -17.04
C LEU A 108 7.68 6.10 -16.19
N ASP A 109 6.89 5.20 -16.78
CA ASP A 109 5.89 4.40 -16.08
C ASP A 109 6.51 3.54 -14.97
N THR A 110 7.65 2.90 -15.27
CA THR A 110 8.42 2.14 -14.28
C THR A 110 8.84 3.01 -13.10
N VAL A 111 9.34 4.23 -13.34
CA VAL A 111 9.73 5.16 -12.26
C VAL A 111 8.52 5.60 -11.43
N GLU A 112 7.36 5.78 -12.05
CA GLU A 112 6.11 6.11 -11.34
C GLU A 112 5.66 4.94 -10.46
N TRP A 113 5.72 3.71 -10.98
CA TRP A 113 5.46 2.50 -10.22
C TRP A 113 6.38 2.39 -8.99
N GLU A 114 7.70 2.50 -9.18
CA GLU A 114 8.68 2.44 -8.09
C GLU A 114 8.47 3.57 -7.06
N THR A 115 8.05 4.74 -7.51
CA THR A 115 7.72 5.85 -6.60
C THR A 115 6.51 5.52 -5.75
N GLN A 116 5.51 4.84 -6.30
CA GLN A 116 4.35 4.39 -5.54
C GLN A 116 4.72 3.24 -4.58
N GLN A 117 5.55 2.29 -5.01
CA GLN A 117 6.04 1.21 -4.14
C GLN A 117 6.85 1.75 -2.96
N LEU A 118 7.65 2.78 -3.18
CA LEU A 118 8.39 3.45 -2.11
C LEU A 118 7.45 4.05 -1.05
N LYS A 119 6.33 4.66 -1.46
CA LYS A 119 5.33 5.17 -0.50
C LYS A 119 4.67 4.06 0.32
N VAL A 120 4.36 2.93 -0.32
CA VAL A 120 3.83 1.75 0.38
C VAL A 120 4.85 1.23 1.39
N PHE A 121 6.12 1.15 0.99
CA PHE A 121 7.21 0.74 1.87
C PHE A 121 7.41 1.71 3.06
N GLU A 122 7.35 3.02 2.83
CA GLU A 122 7.39 4.02 3.89
C GLU A 122 6.23 3.88 4.87
N GLY A 123 5.02 3.60 4.38
CA GLY A 123 3.85 3.30 5.21
C GLY A 123 4.04 2.04 6.08
N LEU A 124 4.58 0.97 5.51
CA LEU A 124 4.92 -0.25 6.26
C LEU A 124 6.01 0.00 7.31
N LYS A 125 7.02 0.79 6.97
CA LYS A 125 8.09 1.18 7.91
C LYS A 125 7.54 2.00 9.08
N ALA A 126 6.65 2.95 8.81
CA ALA A 126 5.98 3.73 9.86
C ALA A 126 5.11 2.83 10.75
N GLY A 127 4.33 1.92 10.15
CA GLY A 127 3.53 0.94 10.89
C GLY A 127 4.39 0.03 11.77
N ASN A 128 5.50 -0.48 11.26
CA ASN A 128 6.44 -1.29 12.05
C ASN A 128 7.07 -0.48 13.19
N SER A 129 7.43 0.79 12.96
CA SER A 129 7.94 1.66 14.01
C SER A 129 6.93 1.88 15.13
N ILE A 130 5.66 2.11 14.80
CA ILE A 130 4.58 2.26 15.78
C ILE A 130 4.37 0.95 16.55
N LEU A 131 4.37 -0.19 15.84
CA LEU A 131 4.25 -1.50 16.46
C LEU A 131 5.40 -1.77 17.44
N ASN A 132 6.63 -1.40 17.09
CA ASN A 132 7.78 -1.54 17.99
C ASN A 132 7.67 -0.61 19.19
N ALA A 133 7.20 0.63 19.02
CA ALA A 133 6.94 1.55 20.13
C ALA A 133 5.87 0.98 21.08
N LEU A 134 4.78 0.44 20.54
CA LEU A 134 3.73 -0.21 21.33
C LEU A 134 4.26 -1.44 22.08
N HIS A 135 5.13 -2.25 21.46
CA HIS A 135 5.79 -3.37 22.16
C HIS A 135 6.75 -2.91 23.26
N GLN A 136 7.36 -1.74 23.13
CA GLN A 136 8.20 -1.17 24.20
C GLN A 136 7.35 -0.65 25.37
N GLU A 137 6.19 -0.06 25.08
CA GLU A 137 5.23 0.35 26.13
C GLU A 137 4.59 -0.86 26.82
N MET A 138 4.30 -1.93 26.08
CA MET A 138 3.96 -3.25 26.64
C MET A 138 5.21 -4.01 27.11
N SER A 139 6.03 -3.36 27.93
CA SER A 139 7.28 -3.92 28.41
C SER A 139 7.05 -5.26 29.12
N VAL A 140 8.05 -6.16 29.05
CA VAL A 140 8.04 -7.43 29.80
C VAL A 140 7.79 -7.18 31.29
N GLU A 141 8.35 -6.10 31.85
CA GLU A 141 8.12 -5.69 33.24
C GLU A 141 6.65 -5.33 33.53
N ALA A 142 5.95 -4.66 32.61
CA ALA A 142 4.52 -4.35 32.78
C ALA A 142 3.66 -5.62 32.72
N VAL A 143 4.04 -6.58 31.87
CA VAL A 143 3.37 -7.89 31.78
C VAL A 143 3.66 -8.76 33.00
N GLU A 144 4.90 -8.76 33.51
CA GLU A 144 5.30 -9.48 34.74
C GLU A 144 4.61 -8.90 35.98
N ASN A 145 4.54 -7.57 36.11
CA ASN A 145 3.82 -6.93 37.21
C ASN A 145 2.31 -7.24 37.15
N LEU A 146 1.71 -7.22 35.96
CA LEU A 146 0.29 -7.60 35.80
C LEU A 146 0.05 -9.07 36.18
N MET A 147 0.95 -9.99 35.82
CA MET A 147 0.87 -11.40 36.23
C MET A 147 0.99 -11.55 37.74
N LEU A 148 1.94 -10.85 38.38
CA LEU A 148 2.11 -10.86 39.84
C LEU A 148 0.88 -10.27 40.55
N GLU A 149 0.35 -9.13 40.13
CA GLU A 149 -0.87 -8.55 40.68
C GLU A 149 -2.08 -9.49 40.52
N THR A 150 -2.15 -10.22 39.40
CA THR A 150 -3.20 -11.21 39.17
C THR A 150 -3.05 -12.43 40.08
N GLU A 151 -1.83 -12.95 40.25
CA GLU A 151 -1.56 -14.04 41.19
C GLU A 151 -1.86 -13.63 42.63
N GLU A 152 -1.47 -12.42 43.06
CA GLU A 152 -1.77 -11.90 44.39
C GLU A 152 -3.27 -11.69 44.60
N ALA A 153 -3.97 -11.11 43.63
CA ALA A 153 -5.43 -10.95 43.68
C ALA A 153 -6.13 -12.31 43.76
N GLN A 154 -5.63 -13.30 43.02
CA GLN A 154 -6.18 -14.66 43.04
C GLN A 154 -5.87 -15.40 44.34
N ALA A 155 -4.67 -15.23 44.90
CA ALA A 155 -4.31 -15.74 46.22
C ALA A 155 -5.19 -15.11 47.31
N THR A 156 -5.44 -13.81 47.23
CA THR A 156 -6.32 -13.09 48.16
C THR A 156 -7.76 -13.56 48.04
N ALA A 157 -8.27 -13.74 46.82
CA ALA A 157 -9.61 -14.30 46.59
C ALA A 157 -9.73 -15.72 47.15
N ASN A 158 -8.71 -16.55 46.98
CA ASN A 158 -8.66 -17.89 47.54
C ASN A 158 -8.58 -17.87 49.08
N GLU A 159 -7.84 -16.93 49.66
CA GLU A 159 -7.78 -16.76 51.12
C GLU A 159 -9.12 -16.28 51.67
N ILE A 160 -9.79 -15.33 51.03
CA ILE A 160 -11.14 -14.90 51.38
C ILE A 160 -12.10 -16.10 51.28
N SER A 161 -12.02 -16.87 50.20
CA SER A 161 -12.85 -18.07 50.02
C SER A 161 -12.56 -19.12 51.09
N ARG A 162 -11.30 -19.29 51.50
CA ARG A 162 -10.90 -20.16 52.62
C ARG A 162 -11.37 -19.65 53.97
N LEU A 163 -11.33 -18.34 54.22
CA LEU A 163 -11.81 -17.74 55.47
C LEU A 163 -13.34 -17.81 55.57
N ILE A 164 -14.06 -17.57 54.48
CA ILE A 164 -15.52 -17.73 54.44
C ILE A 164 -15.89 -19.21 54.58
N GLY A 165 -15.23 -20.10 53.85
CA GLY A 165 -15.47 -21.55 53.93
C GLY A 165 -14.99 -22.18 55.25
N GLY A 166 -14.00 -21.61 55.92
CA GLY A 166 -13.46 -22.07 57.20
C GLY A 166 -14.09 -21.41 58.43
N SER A 167 -14.96 -20.40 58.24
CA SER A 167 -15.71 -19.73 59.33
C SER A 167 -17.15 -20.25 59.47
N LEU A 168 -17.60 -21.15 58.61
CA LEU A 168 -18.88 -21.85 58.80
C LEU A 168 -18.67 -22.96 59.84
N THR A 169 -19.49 -22.99 60.89
CA THR A 169 -19.49 -24.11 61.83
C THR A 169 -20.26 -25.30 61.23
N ILE A 170 -20.04 -26.51 61.72
CA ILE A 170 -20.78 -27.70 61.27
C ILE A 170 -22.31 -27.49 61.44
N GLU A 171 -22.71 -26.77 62.48
CA GLU A 171 -24.11 -26.42 62.74
C GLU A 171 -24.69 -25.45 61.70
N ASP A 172 -23.87 -24.52 61.19
CA ASP A 172 -24.24 -23.60 60.11
C ASP A 172 -24.33 -24.32 58.75
N GLU A 173 -23.43 -25.29 58.49
CA GLU A 173 -23.49 -26.15 57.30
C GLU A 173 -24.77 -26.99 57.26
N ASP A 174 -25.15 -27.60 58.39
CA ASP A 174 -26.40 -28.37 58.51
C ASP A 174 -27.65 -27.48 58.32
N ALA A 175 -27.63 -26.25 58.85
CA ALA A 175 -28.72 -25.28 58.67
C ALA A 175 -28.87 -24.86 57.20
N VAL A 176 -27.76 -24.58 56.51
CA VAL A 176 -27.76 -24.23 55.07
C VAL A 176 -28.24 -25.40 54.22
N LEU A 177 -27.83 -26.64 54.55
CA LEU A 177 -28.31 -27.85 53.85
C LEU A 177 -29.81 -28.07 54.04
N ALA A 178 -30.34 -27.80 55.24
CA ALA A 178 -31.77 -27.87 55.49
C ALA A 178 -32.56 -26.81 54.70
N GLU A 179 -32.05 -25.57 54.64
CA GLU A 179 -32.65 -24.51 53.81
C GLU A 179 -32.62 -24.86 52.32
N LEU A 180 -31.50 -25.39 51.82
CA LEU A 180 -31.37 -25.83 50.43
C LEU A 180 -32.37 -26.94 50.10
N ALA A 181 -32.52 -27.95 50.98
CA ALA A 181 -33.47 -29.04 50.79
C ALA A 181 -34.93 -28.55 50.78
N GLU A 182 -35.26 -27.52 51.55
CA GLU A 182 -36.59 -26.91 51.51
C GLU A 182 -36.83 -26.15 50.20
N ILE A 183 -35.84 -25.41 49.70
CA ILE A 183 -35.93 -24.72 48.39
C ILE A 183 -36.09 -25.74 47.26
N GLU A 184 -35.29 -26.81 47.24
CA GLU A 184 -35.40 -27.88 46.24
C GLU A 184 -36.76 -28.56 46.27
N ARG A 185 -37.34 -28.78 47.47
CA ARG A 185 -38.68 -29.35 47.63
C ARG A 185 -39.76 -28.42 47.08
N LEU A 186 -39.66 -27.12 47.35
CA LEU A 186 -40.59 -26.11 46.87
C LEU A 186 -40.51 -25.97 45.34
N GLU A 187 -39.30 -25.89 44.77
CA GLU A 187 -39.09 -25.85 43.32
C GLU A 187 -39.57 -27.13 42.63
N ALA A 188 -39.31 -28.30 43.20
CA ALA A 188 -39.82 -29.56 42.66
C ALA A 188 -41.36 -29.62 42.67
N GLN A 189 -41.99 -29.09 43.72
CA GLN A 189 -43.45 -29.02 43.82
C GLN A 189 -44.05 -27.99 42.84
N GLU A 190 -43.34 -26.89 42.58
CA GLU A 190 -43.69 -25.90 41.55
C GLU A 190 -43.51 -26.48 40.14
N LEU A 191 -42.44 -27.24 39.88
CA LEU A 191 -42.25 -27.95 38.62
C LEU A 191 -43.35 -29.01 38.38
N LEU A 192 -43.70 -29.78 39.41
CA LEU A 192 -44.76 -30.80 39.34
C LEU A 192 -46.15 -30.20 39.10
N THR A 193 -46.38 -28.96 39.54
CA THR A 193 -47.64 -28.23 39.28
C THR A 193 -47.64 -27.48 37.95
N ALA A 194 -46.46 -27.14 37.41
CA ALA A 194 -46.30 -26.50 36.10
C ALA A 194 -46.21 -27.48 34.92
N LEU A 195 -45.93 -28.76 35.16
CA LEU A 195 -45.92 -29.81 34.14
C LEU A 195 -47.36 -30.25 33.83
N PRO A 196 -47.88 -30.10 32.58
CA PRO A 196 -49.16 -30.67 32.20
C PRO A 196 -49.10 -32.20 32.27
N GLU A 197 -50.16 -32.82 32.80
CA GLU A 197 -50.27 -34.27 32.97
C GLU A 197 -50.05 -34.99 31.62
N ALA A 198 -49.00 -35.80 31.51
CA ALA A 198 -48.64 -36.47 30.27
C ALA A 198 -49.72 -37.50 29.90
N PRO A 199 -50.25 -37.52 28.66
CA PRO A 199 -51.26 -38.49 28.23
C PRO A 199 -50.75 -39.93 28.39
N THR A 200 -51.50 -40.77 29.10
CA THR A 200 -51.12 -42.15 29.45
C THR A 200 -51.52 -43.20 28.39
N GLU A 201 -51.89 -42.78 27.18
CA GLU A 201 -52.31 -43.73 26.14
C GLU A 201 -51.11 -44.29 25.34
N PRO A 202 -50.96 -45.62 25.22
CA PRO A 202 -49.87 -46.23 24.48
C PRO A 202 -50.00 -45.95 22.98
N ILE A 203 -48.99 -45.29 22.40
CA ILE A 203 -48.95 -44.92 20.99
C ILE A 203 -48.62 -46.19 20.17
N ALA A 204 -49.57 -46.63 19.35
CA ALA A 204 -49.42 -47.78 18.46
C ALA A 204 -48.43 -47.46 17.31
N ILE A 205 -47.27 -48.13 17.30
CA ILE A 205 -46.25 -47.97 16.27
C ILE A 205 -46.62 -48.86 15.06
N GLY A 206 -47.23 -48.27 14.04
CA GLY A 206 -47.54 -48.93 12.77
C GLY A 206 -46.27 -49.14 11.93
N THR A 207 -45.95 -50.39 11.63
CA THR A 207 -44.87 -50.80 10.74
C THR A 207 -45.31 -50.62 9.27
N THR A 208 -44.70 -49.68 8.54
CA THR A 208 -44.80 -49.63 7.07
C THR A 208 -43.40 -49.81 6.47
N ALA A 209 -43.15 -51.03 6.00
CA ALA A 209 -41.98 -51.38 5.21
C ALA A 209 -42.05 -50.67 3.86
N HIS A 210 -41.15 -49.71 3.62
CA HIS A 210 -41.00 -49.08 2.32
C HIS A 210 -40.21 -50.03 1.40
N ALA A 211 -40.87 -50.53 0.35
CA ALA A 211 -40.24 -51.30 -0.71
C ALA A 211 -39.28 -50.41 -1.52
N VAL A 212 -38.00 -50.77 -1.53
CA VAL A 212 -36.97 -50.13 -2.36
C VAL A 212 -36.99 -50.81 -3.72
N GLN A 213 -37.48 -50.11 -4.75
CA GLN A 213 -37.44 -50.58 -6.12
C GLN A 213 -36.13 -50.14 -6.79
N ALA A 214 -35.42 -51.15 -7.28
CA ALA A 214 -34.13 -51.06 -7.95
C ALA A 214 -34.21 -50.26 -9.26
N LEU A 215 -33.24 -49.36 -9.44
CA LEU A 215 -32.75 -48.97 -10.76
C LEU A 215 -31.23 -49.18 -10.79
N CYS A 216 -30.84 -50.29 -11.41
CA CYS A 216 -29.47 -50.57 -11.78
C CYS A 216 -29.01 -49.54 -12.81
N TYR A 217 -28.00 -48.74 -12.46
CA TYR A 217 -27.08 -48.17 -13.45
C TYR A 217 -25.64 -48.38 -12.97
N GLY A 218 -25.00 -49.34 -13.64
CA GLY A 218 -23.58 -49.27 -14.04
C GLY A 218 -22.56 -48.84 -12.99
N GLY A 219 -22.17 -49.78 -12.14
CA GLY A 219 -20.75 -50.12 -11.94
C GLY A 219 -19.79 -49.04 -11.46
N ARG A 220 -19.65 -48.91 -10.14
CA ARG A 220 -18.33 -49.06 -9.49
C ARG A 220 -18.50 -49.31 -7.99
N VAL A 221 -18.17 -50.53 -7.56
CA VAL A 221 -18.00 -50.91 -6.16
C VAL A 221 -16.62 -50.43 -5.74
N TYR A 222 -16.54 -49.58 -4.72
CA TYR A 222 -15.33 -49.45 -3.91
C TYR A 222 -15.69 -49.95 -2.51
N MET A 223 -15.20 -51.15 -2.17
CA MET A 223 -15.14 -51.65 -0.80
C MET A 223 -13.77 -51.29 -0.20
N PHE A 224 -13.83 -50.71 1.00
CA PHE A 224 -12.97 -50.89 2.18
C PHE A 224 -11.43 -50.78 2.06
N SER A 225 -10.84 -49.83 2.80
CA SER A 225 -10.43 -50.02 4.21
C SER A 225 -10.66 -48.74 4.99
#